data_AF-A0A644XU86-F1
#
_entry.id   AF-A0A644XU86-F1
#
_cell.length_a   1.000
_cell.length_b   1.000
_cell.length_c   1.000
_cell.angle_alpha   90.00
_cell.angle_beta   90.00
_cell.angle_gamma   90.00
#
_symmetry.space_group_name_H-M   'P 1'
#
loop_
_entity.id
_entity.type
_entity.pdbx_description
1 polymer ?
#
loop_
_entity_poly.entity_id
_entity_poly.type
_entity_poly.pdbx_seq_one_letter_code
_entity_poly.pdbx_strand_id
1 'polypeptide(L)'
;MEEDKKVNIEKVIQHLNSKWGNRPCPMCGSNSWIVSDKVYELREFHGGNLVLGGGPIFPVIPVSCNNCGNSVMVNALMSEAIERQNVEPKNEKGNGD
;
A
#
# COMPACT_ATOMS: atom_id res chain seq x y z
N MET A 1 -16.16 -17.25 -2.45
CA MET A 1 -15.74 -15.92 -2.02
C MET A 1 -14.36 -16.10 -1.45
N GLU A 2 -13.35 -15.55 -2.11
CA GLU A 2 -11.95 -15.69 -1.71
C GLU A 2 -11.76 -14.92 -0.40
N GLU A 3 -11.14 -15.56 0.58
CA GLU A 3 -10.93 -14.97 1.91
C GLU A 3 -9.85 -13.88 1.76
N ASP A 4 -10.27 -12.62 1.63
CA ASP A 4 -9.36 -11.47 1.51
C ASP A 4 -8.28 -11.59 2.59
N LYS A 5 -7.01 -11.74 2.18
CA LYS A 5 -5.87 -11.75 3.10
C LYS A 5 -5.93 -10.46 3.92
N LYS A 6 -6.32 -10.60 5.18
CA LYS A 6 -6.59 -9.47 6.08
C LYS A 6 -5.30 -8.69 6.32
N VAL A 7 -5.34 -7.38 6.06
CA VAL A 7 -4.24 -6.46 6.35
C VAL A 7 -3.90 -6.51 7.83
N ASN A 8 -2.62 -6.67 8.17
CA ASN A 8 -2.18 -6.60 9.56
C ASN A 8 -2.00 -5.13 9.99
N ILE A 9 -3.07 -4.55 10.54
CA ILE A 9 -3.08 -3.15 10.97
C ILE A 9 -2.07 -2.85 12.09
N GLU A 10 -1.83 -3.81 12.99
CA GLU A 10 -0.90 -3.63 14.10
C GLU A 10 0.52 -3.39 13.59
N LYS A 11 0.92 -4.11 12.54
CA LYS A 11 2.22 -3.91 11.87
C LYS A 11 2.34 -2.52 11.25
N VAL A 12 1.27 -2.00 10.67
CA VAL A 12 1.23 -0.60 10.17
C VAL A 12 1.44 0.39 11.30
N ILE A 13 0.71 0.23 12.41
CA ILE A 13 0.80 1.12 13.57
C ILE A 13 2.20 1.07 14.19
N GLN A 14 2.79 -0.12 14.34
CA GLN A 14 4.17 -0.28 14.82
C GLN A 14 5.18 0.42 13.89
N HIS A 15 5.02 0.24 12.58
CA HIS A 15 5.87 0.91 11.59
C HIS A 15 5.76 2.43 11.67
N LEU A 16 4.54 2.97 11.76
CA LEU A 16 4.29 4.41 11.93
C LEU A 16 4.90 4.93 13.23
N ASN A 17 4.68 4.26 14.36
CA ASN A 17 5.26 4.66 15.64
C ASN A 17 6.80 4.70 15.60
N SER A 18 7.43 3.73 14.93
CA SER A 18 8.89 3.66 14.80
C SER A 18 9.47 4.69 13.83
N LYS A 19 8.83 4.92 12.67
CA LYS A 19 9.39 5.72 11.57
C LYS A 19 8.85 7.14 11.51
N TRP A 20 7.56 7.31 11.76
CA TRP A 20 6.85 8.60 11.74
C TRP A 20 6.84 9.24 13.12
N GLY A 21 6.57 8.45 14.17
CA GLY A 21 6.42 8.92 15.54
C GLY A 21 5.26 9.91 15.67
N ASN A 22 5.49 10.98 16.43
CA ASN A 22 4.47 11.98 16.75
C ASN A 22 4.49 13.21 15.81
N ARG A 23 4.96 13.04 14.57
CA ARG A 23 5.06 14.16 13.63
C ARG A 23 3.66 14.65 13.21
N PRO A 24 3.37 15.95 13.35
CA PRO A 24 2.08 16.51 12.94
C PRO A 24 1.92 16.46 11.42
N CYS A 25 0.68 16.62 10.96
CA CYS A 25 0.35 16.74 9.55
C CYS A 25 1.16 17.88 8.90
N PRO A 26 1.90 17.61 7.81
CA PRO A 26 2.72 18.64 7.16
C PRO A 26 1.89 19.73 6.46
N MET A 27 0.60 19.47 6.21
CA MET A 27 -0.30 20.42 5.57
C MET A 27 -0.95 21.40 6.56
N CYS A 28 -1.37 20.92 7.74
CA CYS A 28 -2.16 21.74 8.68
C CYS A 28 -1.69 21.74 10.13
N GLY A 29 -0.63 21.00 10.47
CA GLY A 29 -0.09 20.92 11.83
C GLY A 29 -0.89 20.08 12.83
N SER A 30 -2.08 19.58 12.46
CA SER A 30 -2.86 18.69 13.35
C SER A 30 -2.18 17.33 13.52
N ASN A 31 -2.24 16.76 14.73
CA ASN A 31 -1.73 15.42 15.04
C ASN A 31 -2.87 14.41 15.25
N SER A 32 -3.79 14.36 14.29
CA SER A 32 -4.90 13.39 14.26
C SER A 32 -4.91 12.68 12.91
N TRP A 33 -4.80 11.36 12.95
CA TRP A 33 -4.60 10.50 11.78
C TRP A 33 -5.59 9.34 11.78
N ILE A 34 -6.07 8.98 10.59
CA ILE A 34 -6.83 7.77 10.30
C ILE A 34 -5.95 6.87 9.45
N VAL A 35 -5.82 5.61 9.86
CA VAL A 35 -5.07 4.58 9.11
C VAL A 35 -6.08 3.67 8.42
N SER A 36 -5.94 3.50 7.10
CA SER A 36 -6.78 2.56 6.35
C SER A 36 -6.49 1.11 6.74
N ASP A 37 -7.51 0.27 6.75
CA ASP A 37 -7.41 -1.18 6.91
C ASP A 37 -7.33 -1.92 5.56
N LYS A 38 -7.16 -1.18 4.45
CA LYS A 38 -7.06 -1.69 3.09
C LYS A 38 -5.72 -1.34 2.46
N VAL A 39 -5.25 -2.20 1.56
CA VAL A 39 -4.13 -1.93 0.68
C VAL A 39 -4.66 -1.50 -0.68
N TYR A 40 -4.05 -0.47 -1.25
CA TYR A 40 -4.34 0.04 -2.57
C TYR A 40 -3.10 -0.09 -3.46
N GLU A 41 -3.33 -0.17 -4.75
CA GLU A 41 -2.25 -0.16 -5.74
C GLU A 41 -2.00 1.28 -6.21
N LEU A 42 -0.83 1.81 -5.88
CA LEU A 42 -0.31 3.01 -6.52
C LEU A 42 0.48 2.56 -7.76
N ARG A 43 0.01 3.03 -8.93
CA ARG A 43 0.60 2.76 -10.24
C ARG A 43 0.87 4.06 -10.97
N GLU A 44 1.72 4.00 -11.98
CA GLU A 44 1.93 5.13 -12.87
C GLU A 44 0.60 5.56 -13.53
N PHE A 45 0.43 6.87 -13.68
CA PHE A 45 -0.79 7.43 -14.22
C PHE A 45 -0.75 7.43 -15.75
N HIS A 46 -1.54 6.55 -16.37
CA HIS A 46 -1.69 6.46 -17.83
C HIS A 46 -3.02 7.07 -18.30
N GLY A 47 -3.36 8.28 -17.83
CA GLY A 47 -4.62 8.94 -18.20
C GLY A 47 -5.87 8.23 -17.67
N GLY A 48 -5.73 7.44 -16.61
CA GLY A 48 -6.81 6.61 -16.06
C GLY A 48 -6.97 5.24 -16.72
N ASN A 49 -6.25 4.96 -17.81
CA ASN A 49 -6.28 3.65 -18.45
C ASN A 49 -5.62 2.58 -17.57
N LEU A 50 -6.14 1.36 -17.65
CA LEU A 50 -5.50 0.19 -17.06
C LEU A 50 -4.47 -0.35 -18.05
N VAL A 51 -3.19 -0.32 -17.67
CA VAL A 51 -2.09 -0.89 -18.47
C VAL A 51 -1.60 -2.17 -17.79
N LEU A 52 -1.89 -3.32 -18.39
CA LEU A 52 -1.41 -4.61 -17.89
C LEU A 52 0.09 -4.76 -18.20
N GLY A 53 0.88 -5.10 -17.18
CA GLY A 53 2.34 -5.21 -17.31
C GLY A 53 3.07 -3.87 -17.49
N GLY A 54 2.40 -2.74 -17.30
CA GLY A 54 2.91 -1.40 -17.60
C GLY A 54 3.97 -0.84 -16.67
N GLY A 55 4.34 -1.54 -15.59
CA GLY A 55 5.37 -1.06 -14.68
C GLY A 55 5.20 -1.54 -13.23
N PRO A 56 6.02 -1.02 -12.31
CA PRO A 56 5.98 -1.41 -10.91
C PRO A 56 4.64 -0.99 -10.27
N ILE A 57 4.08 -1.89 -9.45
CA ILE A 57 2.94 -1.61 -8.60
C ILE A 57 3.45 -1.41 -7.17
N PHE A 58 3.08 -0.30 -6.56
CA PHE A 58 3.40 -0.03 -5.16
C PHE A 58 2.16 -0.30 -4.31
N PRO A 59 2.15 -1.38 -3.50
CA PRO A 59 1.08 -1.60 -2.54
C PRO A 59 1.21 -0.59 -1.40
N VAL A 60 0.18 0.23 -1.20
CA VAL A 60 0.19 1.32 -0.22
C VAL A 60 -1.02 1.28 0.71
N ILE A 61 -0.83 1.74 1.93
CA ILE A 61 -1.87 1.96 2.93
C ILE A 61 -1.96 3.47 3.15
N PRO A 62 -3.09 4.10 2.80
CA PRO A 62 -3.32 5.51 3.06
C PRO A 62 -3.42 5.78 4.57
N VAL A 63 -2.67 6.79 5.02
CA VAL A 63 -2.80 7.38 6.35
C VAL A 63 -3.19 8.84 6.17
N SER A 64 -4.42 9.16 6.54
CA SER A 64 -5.06 10.44 6.22
C SER A 64 -5.21 11.29 7.47
N CYS A 65 -4.85 12.56 7.38
CA CYS A 65 -5.09 13.52 8.45
C CYS A 65 -6.61 13.68 8.65
N ASN A 66 -7.09 13.47 9.87
CA ASN A 66 -8.51 13.57 10.21
C ASN A 66 -9.04 15.02 10.24
N ASN A 67 -8.16 16.01 10.06
CA ASN A 67 -8.54 17.43 10.04
C ASN A 67 -8.65 18.00 8.61
N CYS A 68 -7.60 17.82 7.79
CA CYS A 68 -7.50 18.46 6.47
C CYS A 68 -7.52 17.48 5.30
N GLY A 69 -7.54 16.17 5.56
CA GLY A 69 -7.56 15.14 4.51
C GLY A 69 -6.22 14.87 3.84
N ASN A 70 -5.13 15.57 4.19
CA ASN A 70 -3.80 15.23 3.66
C ASN A 70 -3.45 13.76 3.94
N SER A 71 -3.15 13.00 2.89
CA SER A 71 -2.79 11.59 2.99
C SER A 71 -1.31 11.38 2.74
N VAL A 72 -0.68 10.54 3.58
CA VAL A 72 0.62 9.94 3.29
C VAL A 72 0.41 8.47 2.93
N MET A 73 1.15 7.98 1.94
CA MET A 73 1.03 6.61 1.44
C MET A 73 2.14 5.75 2.03
N VAL A 74 1.79 4.81 2.91
CA VAL A 74 2.77 3.90 3.56
C VAL A 74 2.89 2.63 2.73
N ASN A 75 4.11 2.23 2.36
CA ASN A 75 4.31 0.99 1.61
C ASN A 75 3.95 -0.23 2.47
N ALA A 76 2.97 -1.03 2.00
CA ALA A 76 2.38 -2.12 2.77
C ALA A 76 3.32 -3.32 2.96
N LEU A 77 4.26 -3.53 2.03
CA LEU A 77 5.30 -4.57 2.16
C LEU A 77 6.35 -4.16 3.20
N MET A 78 6.78 -2.89 3.17
CA MET A 78 7.78 -2.37 4.10
C MET A 78 7.24 -2.19 5.52
N SER A 79 5.94 -1.96 5.67
CA SER A 79 5.26 -1.98 6.96
C SER A 79 4.90 -3.38 7.43
N GLU A 80 5.23 -4.44 6.68
CA GLU A 80 4.85 -5.84 6.96
C GLU A 80 3.33 -6.03 7.16
N ALA A 81 2.52 -5.16 6.57
CA ALA A 81 1.07 -5.25 6.68
C ALA A 81 0.51 -6.37 5.78
N ILE A 82 1.27 -6.73 4.75
CA ILE A 82 1.05 -7.86 3.87
C ILE A 82 2.38 -8.58 3.60
N GLU A 83 2.29 -9.86 3.23
CA GLU A 83 3.44 -10.66 2.83
C GLU A 83 3.79 -10.43 1.35
N ARG A 84 5.07 -10.50 1.00
CA ARG A 84 5.48 -10.63 -0.39
C ARG A 84 5.02 -12.00 -0.90
N GLN A 85 4.21 -12.01 -1.95
CA GLN A 85 3.95 -13.26 -2.67
C GLN A 85 5.23 -13.64 -3.43
N ASN A 86 5.79 -14.80 -3.12
CA ASN A 86 6.80 -15.42 -3.96
C ASN A 86 6.08 -15.97 -5.19
N VAL A 87 6.01 -15.18 -6.26
CA VAL A 87 5.52 -15.67 -7.54
C VAL A 87 6.68 -16.41 -8.21
N GLU A 88 6.67 -17.74 -8.16
CA GLU A 88 7.55 -18.53 -9.02
C GLU A 88 7.19 -18.24 -10.49
N PRO A 89 8.17 -17.93 -11.35
CA PRO A 89 7.89 -17.69 -12.76
C PRO A 89 7.24 -18.94 -13.36
N LYS A 90 6.02 -18.80 -13.89
CA LYS A 90 5.37 -19.87 -14.64
C LYS A 90 6.21 -20.13 -15.88
N ASN A 91 6.86 -21.29 -15.93
CA ASN A 91 7.49 -21.78 -17.16
C ASN A 91 6.40 -22.01 -18.21
N GLU A 92 6.27 -21.07 -19.15
CA GLU A 92 5.53 -21.28 -20.39
C GLU A 92 6.28 -22.35 -21.19
N LYS A 93 5.89 -23.61 -21.03
CA LYS A 93 6.29 -24.64 -21.98
C LYS A 93 5.61 -24.30 -23.30
N GLY A 94 6.41 -23.84 -24.26
CA GLY A 94 5.96 -23.67 -25.64
C GLY A 94 5.34 -24.97 -26.15
N ASN A 95 4.10 -24.90 -26.61
CA ASN A 95 3.60 -25.87 -27.56
C ASN A 95 4.32 -25.57 -28.88
N GLY A 96 5.31 -26.40 -29.20
CA GLY A 96 5.82 -26.51 -30.57
C GLY A 96 4.75 -27.17 -31.45
N ASP A 97 4.62 -26.63 -32.66
CA ASP A 97 3.79 -27.12 -33.75
C ASP A 97 4.11 -28.57 -34.18
#